data_AF-A0A7X7K9K0-F1
#
_entry.id   AF-A0A7X7K9K0-F1
#
_cell.length_a   1.000
_cell.length_b   1.000
_cell.length_c   1.000
_cell.angle_alpha   90.00
_cell.angle_beta   90.00
_cell.angle_gamma   90.00
#
_symmetry.space_group_name_H-M   'P 1'
#
loop_
_entity.id
_entity.type
_entity.pdbx_description
1 polymer ?
#
loop_
_entity_poly.entity_id
_entity_poly.type
_entity_poly.pdbx_seq_one_letter_code
_entity_poly.pdbx_strand_id
1 'polypeptide(L)' 'MPEGHSIHRVALQLGADLVGRRLAASSPQGRFAAGAALLDGLTMVEAFAVGKHLLVGFAEDGGPWDG' A
#
# COMPACT_ATOMS: atom_id res chain seq x y z
N MET A 1 -20.43 -0.20 5.46
CA MET A 1 -19.17 -0.80 5.97
C MET A 1 -18.59 -1.62 4.83
N PRO A 2 -17.31 -1.50 4.44
CA PRO A 2 -16.79 -2.33 3.35
C PRO A 2 -16.94 -3.80 3.77
N GLU A 3 -17.75 -4.53 3.02
CA GLU A 3 -17.89 -5.98 3.15
C GLU A 3 -16.54 -6.63 2.83
N GLY A 4 -16.23 -7.79 3.42
CA GLY A 4 -14.97 -8.50 3.17
C GLY A 4 -14.66 -8.62 1.67
N HIS A 5 -15.67 -8.96 0.87
CA HIS A 5 -15.55 -9.03 -0.60
C HIS A 5 -15.04 -7.74 -1.26
N SER A 6 -15.44 -6.56 -0.76
CA SER A 6 -14.96 -5.29 -1.29
C SER A 6 -13.50 -5.05 -0.97
N ILE A 7 -13.03 -5.45 0.22
CA ILE A 7 -11.62 -5.32 0.60
C ILE A 7 -10.73 -6.26 -0.21
N HIS A 8 -11.17 -7.51 -0.41
CA HIS A 8 -10.46 -8.45 -1.29
C HIS A 8 -10.35 -7.91 -2.72
N ARG A 9 -11.42 -7.29 -3.24
CA ARG A 9 -11.38 -6.66 -4.57
C ARG A 9 -10.39 -5.50 -4.63
N VAL A 10 -10.36 -4.64 -3.61
CA VAL A 10 -9.39 -3.54 -3.53
C VAL A 10 -7.97 -4.08 -3.44
N ALA A 11 -7.70 -5.13 -2.67
CA ALA A 11 -6.39 -5.74 -2.60
C ALA A 11 -5.91 -6.26 -3.97
N LEU A 12 -6.79 -6.95 -4.71
CA LEU A 12 -6.48 -7.41 -6.07
C LEU A 12 -6.19 -6.24 -7.02
N GLN A 13 -6.96 -5.15 -6.94
CA GLN A 13 -6.75 -3.99 -7.80
C GLN A 13 -5.42 -3.28 -7.49
N LEU A 14 -5.11 -3.07 -6.20
CA LEU A 14 -3.82 -2.50 -5.79
C LEU A 14 -2.66 -3.39 -6.22
N GLY A 15 -2.81 -4.71 -6.08
CA GLY A 15 -1.84 -5.70 -6.53
C GLY A 15 -1.57 -5.61 -8.02
N ALA A 16 -2.62 -5.51 -8.85
CA ALA A 16 -2.48 -5.41 -10.29
C ALA A 16 -1.89 -4.07 -10.75
N ASP A 17 -2.27 -2.96 -10.10
CA ASP A 17 -1.94 -1.63 -10.59
C ASP A 17 -0.63 -1.08 -10.04
N LEU A 18 -0.29 -1.38 -8.78
CA LEU A 18 0.71 -0.63 -8.02
C LEU A 18 1.90 -1.46 -7.53
N VAL A 19 1.76 -2.78 -7.37
CA VAL A 19 2.89 -3.63 -6.93
C VAL A 19 4.01 -3.58 -7.97
N GLY A 20 5.25 -3.46 -7.50
CA GLY A 20 6.46 -3.29 -8.30
C GLY A 20 6.67 -1.86 -8.80
N ARG A 21 5.82 -0.89 -8.42
CA ARG A 21 5.99 0.50 -8.79
C ARG A 21 6.40 1.36 -7.60
N ARG A 22 7.31 2.30 -7.86
CA ARG A 22 7.62 3.41 -6.97
C ARG A 22 6.45 4.39 -6.95
N LEU A 23 5.98 4.75 -5.75
CA LEU A 23 4.76 5.55 -5.57
C LEU A 23 5.06 6.96 -5.10
N ALA A 24 4.23 7.90 -5.54
CA ALA A 24 4.13 9.22 -4.93
C ALA A 24 2.93 9.23 -3.96
N ALA A 25 3.15 9.59 -2.70
CA ALA A 25 2.15 9.59 -1.65
C ALA A 25 2.00 10.98 -1.03
N SER A 26 0.76 11.46 -0.91
CA SER A 26 0.47 12.74 -0.27
C SER A 26 -0.84 12.69 0.53
N SER A 27 -1.02 13.62 1.46
CA SER A 27 -2.27 13.81 2.21
C SER A 27 -2.74 15.26 2.04
N PRO A 28 -3.51 15.58 0.99
CA PRO A 28 -3.84 16.97 0.66
C PRO A 28 -4.62 17.70 1.76
N GLN A 29 -5.45 16.98 2.53
CA GLN A 29 -6.18 17.53 3.67
C GLN A 29 -5.41 17.43 4.99
N GLY A 30 -4.14 17.01 4.96
CA GLY A 30 -3.22 17.01 6.08
C GLY A 30 -3.42 15.91 7.12
N ARG A 31 -4.60 15.27 7.21
CA ARG A 31 -4.93 14.28 8.27
C ARG A 31 -3.90 13.15 8.39
N PHE A 32 -3.28 12.75 7.29
CA PHE A 32 -2.30 11.67 7.24
C PHE A 32 -0.96 12.11 6.66
N ALA A 33 -0.61 13.40 6.72
CA ALA A 33 0.61 13.93 6.09
C ALA A 33 1.88 13.23 6.56
N ALA A 34 2.02 12.98 7.87
CA ALA A 34 3.16 12.25 8.41
C ALA A 34 3.26 10.81 7.86
N GLY A 35 2.13 10.11 7.76
CA GLY A 35 2.09 8.76 7.18
C GLY A 35 2.39 8.77 5.68
N ALA A 36 1.88 9.75 4.93
CA ALA A 36 2.19 9.90 3.52
C ALA A 36 3.69 10.15 3.29
N ALA A 37 4.32 10.99 4.12
CA ALA A 37 5.76 11.25 4.04
C ALA A 37 6.63 10.01 4.31
N LEU A 38 6.14 9.06 5.12
CA LEU A 38 6.84 7.78 5.33
C LEU A 38 6.74 6.84 4.13
N LEU A 39 5.71 6.98 3.30
CA LEU A 39 5.45 6.11 2.16
C LEU A 39 5.90 6.71 0.81
N ASP A 40 6.05 8.03 0.75
CA ASP A 40 6.40 8.75 -0.48
C ASP A 40 7.77 8.30 -1.00
N GLY A 41 7.81 7.92 -2.27
CA GLY A 41 9.02 7.41 -2.92
C GLY A 41 9.35 5.96 -2.61
N LEU A 42 8.54 5.21 -1.86
CA LEU A 42 8.72 3.76 -1.68
C LEU A 42 8.07 2.97 -2.83
N THR A 43 8.58 1.76 -3.05
CA THR A 43 7.99 0.79 -3.97
C THR A 43 6.98 -0.07 -3.20
N MET A 44 5.76 -0.17 -3.72
CA MET A 44 4.79 -1.12 -3.18
C MET A 44 5.17 -2.53 -3.61
N VAL A 45 5.27 -3.46 -2.66
CA VAL A 45 5.77 -4.83 -2.92
C VAL A 45 4.70 -5.90 -2.78
N GLU A 46 3.63 -5.62 -2.02
CA GLU A 46 2.52 -6.56 -1.83
C GLU A 46 1.24 -5.83 -1.45
N ALA A 47 0.10 -6.45 -1.76
CA ALA A 47 -1.22 -6.03 -1.31
C ALA A 47 -2.11 -7.26 -1.09
N PHE A 48 -2.65 -7.43 0.11
CA PHE A 48 -3.51 -8.58 0.43
C PHE A 48 -4.57 -8.25 1.48
N ALA A 49 -5.59 -9.09 1.54
CA ALA A 49 -6.71 -8.93 2.46
C ALA A 49 -6.81 -10.11 3.43
N VAL A 50 -7.01 -9.81 4.71
CA VAL A 50 -7.27 -10.78 5.77
C VAL A 50 -8.61 -10.43 6.45
N GLY A 51 -9.67 -11.13 6.03
CA GLY A 51 -11.03 -10.87 6.49
C GLY A 51 -11.51 -9.46 6.12
N LYS A 52 -11.54 -8.55 7.09
CA LYS A 52 -11.94 -7.14 6.90
C LYS A 52 -10.76 -6.16 6.97
N HIS A 53 -9.53 -6.65 6.88
CA HIS A 53 -8.34 -5.83 6.91
C HIS A 53 -7.64 -5.87 5.55
N LEU A 54 -7.19 -4.70 5.10
CA LEU A 54 -6.30 -4.54 3.95
C LEU A 54 -4.89 -4.31 4.48
N LEU A 55 -3.93 -5.08 3.96
CA LEU A 55 -2.51 -4.93 4.26
C LEU A 55 -1.77 -4.63 2.96
N VAL A 56 -0.80 -3.72 3.03
CA VAL A 56 0.01 -3.26 1.90
C VAL A 56 1.44 -3.05 2.38
N GLY A 57 2.39 -3.66 1.70
CA GLY A 57 3.80 -3.61 2.02
C GLY A 57 4.55 -2.64 1.12
N PHE A 58 5.56 -1.97 1.67
CA PHE A 58 6.41 -0.99 0.99
C PHE A 58 7.88 -1.24 1.31
N ALA A 59 8.76 -1.02 0.34
CA ALA A 59 10.20 -1.13 0.51
C ALA A 59 10.95 -0.06 -0.29
N GLU A 60 12.17 0.25 0.14
CA GLU A 60 13.12 1.07 -0.62
C GLU A 60 13.70 0.26 -1.80
N ASP A 61 14.00 0.95 -2.90
CA ASP A 61 14.64 0.31 -4.05
C ASP A 61 16.07 -0.14 -3.70
N GLY A 62 16.31 -1.45 -3.69
CA GLY A 62 17.63 -2.04 -3.43
C GLY A 62 18.06 -2.12 -1.96
N GLY A 63 17.16 -1.83 -1.02
CA GLY A 63 17.38 -2.15 0.39
C GLY A 63 17.40 -3.67 0.58
N PRO A 64 18.31 -4.23 1.40
CA PRO A 64 18.30 -5.65 1.68
C PRO A 64 16.94 -6.03 2.28
N TRP A 65 16.29 -7.02 1.67
CA TRP A 65 15.22 -7.77 2.31
C TRP A 65 15.87 -8.86 3.15
N ASP A 66 15.98 -8.66 4.46
CA ASP A 66 16.56 -9.60 5.42
C ASP A 66 15.58 -10.69 5.90
N GLY A 67 14.59 -11.03 5.09
CA GLY A 67 13.73 -12.20 5.25
C GLY A 67 12.57 -12.02 6.22
#